data_AF-A0A0R1SFD9-F1
#
_entry.id   AF-A0A0R1SFD9-F1
#
_cell.length_a   1.000
_cell.length_b   1.000
_cell.length_c   1.000
_cell.angle_alpha   90.00
_cell.angle_beta   90.00
_cell.angle_gamma   90.00
#
_symmetry.space_group_name_H-M   'P 1'
#
loop_
_entity.id
_entity.type
_entity.pdbx_description
1 polymer ?
#
loop_
_entity_poly.entity_id
_entity_poly.type
_entity_poly.pdbx_seq_one_letter_code
_entity_poly.pdbx_strand_id
1 'polypeptide(L)'
;MKYKLKLDYTEEELKELKELGKYYFSPMEAIQDILNVGIGNDPFENLRAKYFAMGHEDEFDFMADINNVVMGTAIFPENKYVVHDSVTGQYIYYNIKQKGLRWGKPHSGTGAETKTKEEWLAINPAYEPMLERVEE
;
A
#
# COMPACT_ATOMS: atom_id res chain seq x y z
N MET A 1 -5.37 -16.47 10.49
CA MET A 1 -4.97 -16.54 9.06
C MET A 1 -4.87 -15.10 8.58
N LYS A 2 -3.80 -14.71 7.88
CA LYS A 2 -3.69 -13.34 7.37
C LYS A 2 -4.50 -13.22 6.08
N TYR A 3 -5.15 -12.08 5.85
CA TYR A 3 -6.08 -11.85 4.75
C TYR A 3 -5.53 -10.75 3.83
N LYS A 4 -5.31 -11.04 2.54
CA LYS A 4 -4.91 -10.01 1.58
C LYS A 4 -6.17 -9.26 1.12
N LEU A 5 -6.11 -7.93 1.10
CA LEU A 5 -7.18 -7.11 0.52
C LEU A 5 -7.47 -7.56 -0.91
N LYS A 6 -8.76 -7.62 -1.25
CA LYS A 6 -9.23 -8.15 -2.54
C LYS A 6 -9.47 -7.06 -3.55
N LEU A 7 -9.85 -5.87 -3.10
CA LEU A 7 -10.03 -4.73 -3.98
C LEU A 7 -8.74 -3.94 -4.13
N ASP A 8 -8.60 -3.29 -5.28
CA ASP A 8 -7.52 -2.33 -5.51
C ASP A 8 -7.89 -1.01 -4.85
N TYR A 9 -7.05 -0.55 -3.93
CA TYR A 9 -7.28 0.68 -3.18
C TYR A 9 -6.25 1.75 -3.53
N THR A 10 -6.70 3.00 -3.63
CA THR A 10 -5.81 4.16 -3.73
C THR A 10 -5.08 4.41 -2.40
N GLU A 11 -4.10 5.32 -2.39
CA GLU A 11 -3.38 5.65 -1.16
C GLU A 11 -4.27 6.26 -0.10
N GLU A 12 -5.17 7.14 -0.50
CA GLU A 12 -6.15 7.79 0.35
C GLU A 12 -7.09 6.75 0.95
N GLU A 13 -7.61 5.83 0.15
CA GLU A 13 -8.47 4.73 0.61
C GLU A 13 -7.73 3.78 1.57
N LEU A 14 -6.46 3.43 1.27
CA LEU A 14 -5.64 2.61 2.17
C LEU A 14 -5.36 3.32 3.50
N LYS A 15 -5.20 4.65 3.49
CA LYS A 15 -5.07 5.46 4.70
C LYS A 15 -6.35 5.41 5.52
N GLU A 16 -7.50 5.60 4.88
CA GLU A 16 -8.82 5.51 5.53
C GLU A 16 -9.07 4.12 6.13
N LEU A 17 -8.76 3.04 5.40
CA LEU A 17 -8.85 1.66 5.92
C LEU A 17 -7.98 1.48 7.17
N LYS A 18 -6.76 2.02 7.18
CA LYS A 18 -5.88 1.95 8.36
C LYS A 18 -6.47 2.70 9.56
N GLU A 19 -7.21 3.78 9.34
CA GLU A 19 -7.91 4.49 10.41
C GLU A 19 -9.09 3.66 10.95
N LEU A 20 -9.84 2.93 10.09
CA LEU A 20 -10.94 2.07 10.55
C LEU A 20 -10.48 1.04 11.60
N GLY A 21 -9.35 0.38 11.34
CA GLY A 21 -8.78 -0.61 12.27
C GLY A 21 -8.32 -0.03 13.61
N LYS A 22 -8.21 1.30 13.74
CA LYS A 22 -7.88 1.98 15.00
C LYS A 22 -9.12 2.43 15.76
N TYR A 23 -10.15 2.89 15.04
CA TYR A 23 -11.33 3.54 15.63
C TYR A 23 -12.49 2.59 15.88
N TYR A 24 -12.58 1.50 15.12
CA TYR A 24 -13.70 0.57 15.20
C TYR A 24 -13.26 -0.79 15.74
N PHE A 25 -14.12 -1.37 16.59
CA PHE A 25 -14.00 -2.76 17.04
C PHE A 25 -15.08 -3.66 16.43
N SER A 26 -16.09 -3.05 15.79
CA SER A 26 -17.20 -3.74 15.13
C SER A 26 -17.15 -3.46 13.63
N PRO A 27 -16.95 -4.49 12.78
CA PRO A 27 -17.01 -4.35 11.33
C PRO A 27 -18.32 -3.73 10.84
N MET A 28 -19.44 -4.08 11.47
CA MET A 28 -20.75 -3.56 11.10
C MET A 28 -20.89 -2.06 11.38
N GLU A 29 -20.33 -1.58 12.49
CA GLU A 29 -20.31 -0.14 12.79
C GLU A 29 -19.42 0.63 11.81
N ALA A 30 -18.25 0.08 11.48
CA ALA A 30 -17.36 0.66 10.46
C ALA A 30 -18.05 0.76 9.09
N ILE A 31 -18.70 -0.31 8.63
CA ILE A 31 -19.47 -0.31 7.37
C ILE A 31 -20.59 0.72 7.44
N GLN A 32 -21.37 0.74 8.53
CA GLN A 32 -22.47 1.67 8.68
C GLN A 32 -21.99 3.13 8.65
N ASP A 33 -20.85 3.44 9.26
CA ASP A 33 -20.30 4.79 9.25
C ASP A 33 -19.84 5.22 7.86
N ILE A 34 -19.14 4.35 7.12
CA ILE A 34 -18.75 4.59 5.71
C ILE A 34 -19.98 4.86 4.84
N LEU A 35 -21.08 4.12 5.07
CA LEU A 35 -22.31 4.25 4.29
C LEU A 35 -23.19 5.43 4.71
N ASN A 36 -23.01 5.96 5.92
CA ASN A 36 -23.79 7.08 6.40
C ASN A 36 -23.28 8.40 5.79
N VAL A 37 -24.21 9.18 5.23
CA VAL A 37 -23.91 10.53 4.74
C VAL A 37 -23.95 11.49 5.92
N GLY A 38 -22.80 11.71 6.56
CA GLY A 38 -22.63 12.76 7.55
C GLY A 38 -22.59 14.15 6.90
N ILE A 39 -23.18 15.15 7.53
CA ILE A 39 -23.01 16.56 7.13
C ILE A 39 -21.71 17.07 7.79
N GLY A 40 -20.60 17.06 7.07
CA GLY A 40 -19.29 17.52 7.58
C GLY A 40 -18.09 16.98 6.81
N ASN A 41 -16.87 17.20 7.34
CA ASN A 41 -15.65 16.54 6.87
C ASN A 41 -15.73 15.05 7.25
N ASP A 42 -16.22 14.23 6.33
CA ASP A 42 -16.27 12.79 6.50
C ASP A 42 -14.86 12.19 6.40
N PRO A 43 -14.34 11.53 7.45
CA PRO A 43 -13.02 10.92 7.43
C PRO A 43 -12.92 9.70 6.50
N PHE A 44 -14.02 9.18 5.96
CA PHE A 44 -14.06 7.99 5.09
C PHE A 44 -14.66 8.27 3.71
N GLU A 45 -14.52 9.52 3.23
CA GLU A 45 -15.16 9.97 2.00
C GLU A 45 -14.70 9.17 0.77
N ASN A 46 -13.43 8.73 0.71
CA ASN A 46 -12.90 8.01 -0.43
C ASN A 46 -13.42 6.56 -0.46
N LEU A 47 -13.43 5.88 0.68
CA LEU A 47 -14.03 4.54 0.80
C LEU A 47 -15.52 4.55 0.47
N ARG A 48 -16.24 5.60 0.89
CA ARG A 48 -17.64 5.77 0.52
C ARG A 48 -17.81 5.99 -0.98
N ALA A 49 -17.00 6.88 -1.57
CA ALA A 49 -17.03 7.12 -3.01
C ALA A 49 -16.76 5.82 -3.80
N LYS A 50 -15.80 5.01 -3.34
CA LYS A 50 -15.52 3.69 -3.89
C LYS A 50 -16.75 2.77 -3.83
N TYR A 51 -17.39 2.69 -2.67
CA TYR A 51 -18.59 1.87 -2.48
C TYR A 51 -19.73 2.24 -3.44
N PHE A 52 -19.96 3.54 -3.68
CA PHE A 52 -21.01 3.96 -4.61
C PHE A 52 -20.62 3.82 -6.09
N ALA A 53 -19.32 3.69 -6.40
CA ALA A 53 -18.82 3.54 -7.75
C ALA A 53 -18.63 2.06 -8.18
N MET A 54 -18.52 1.13 -7.23
CA MET A 54 -18.30 -0.30 -7.52
C MET A 54 -19.57 -1.01 -7.99
N GLY A 55 -19.38 -2.14 -8.70
CA GLY A 55 -20.48 -3.02 -9.07
C GLY A 55 -20.95 -3.88 -7.89
N HIS A 56 -22.17 -4.41 -7.96
CA HIS A 56 -22.73 -5.30 -6.94
C HIS A 56 -21.88 -6.57 -6.69
N GLU A 57 -21.09 -6.99 -7.67
CA GLU A 57 -20.18 -8.14 -7.55
C GLU A 57 -19.00 -7.90 -6.61
N ASP A 58 -18.59 -6.64 -6.42
CA ASP A 58 -17.46 -6.24 -5.58
C ASP A 58 -17.88 -5.89 -4.14
N GLU A 59 -19.18 -5.70 -3.88
CA GLU A 59 -19.70 -5.30 -2.56
C GLU A 59 -19.30 -6.30 -1.45
N PHE A 60 -19.37 -7.60 -1.76
CA PHE A 60 -18.98 -8.63 -0.81
C PHE A 60 -17.49 -8.55 -0.46
N ASP A 61 -16.64 -8.32 -1.47
CA ASP A 61 -15.21 -8.21 -1.28
C ASP A 61 -14.84 -6.93 -0.53
N PHE A 62 -15.54 -5.81 -0.78
CA PHE A 62 -15.42 -4.59 0.01
C PHE A 62 -15.76 -4.80 1.50
N MET A 63 -16.89 -5.45 1.78
CA MET A 63 -17.30 -5.76 3.16
C MET A 63 -16.33 -6.72 3.84
N ALA A 64 -15.83 -7.72 3.10
CA ALA A 64 -14.83 -8.66 3.60
C ALA A 64 -13.51 -7.94 3.93
N ASP A 65 -13.07 -7.02 3.07
CA ASP A 65 -11.87 -6.22 3.28
C ASP A 65 -11.99 -5.35 4.54
N ILE A 66 -13.10 -4.61 4.72
CA ILE A 66 -13.36 -3.84 5.95
C ILE A 66 -13.37 -4.74 7.18
N ASN A 67 -14.06 -5.89 7.12
CA ASN A 67 -14.09 -6.82 8.24
C ASN A 67 -12.68 -7.28 8.62
N ASN A 68 -11.86 -7.68 7.67
CA ASN A 68 -10.52 -8.17 7.98
C ASN A 68 -9.59 -7.04 8.46
N VAL A 69 -9.79 -5.80 8.00
CA VAL A 69 -9.11 -4.60 8.50
C VAL A 69 -9.47 -4.33 9.95
N VAL A 70 -10.76 -4.25 10.29
CA VAL A 70 -11.25 -3.99 11.66
C VAL A 70 -10.84 -5.12 12.61
N MET A 71 -10.83 -6.36 12.15
CA MET A 71 -10.38 -7.52 12.94
C MET A 71 -8.85 -7.61 13.07
N GLY A 72 -8.08 -6.71 12.46
CA GLY A 72 -6.62 -6.69 12.53
C GLY A 72 -5.92 -7.85 11.81
N THR A 73 -6.59 -8.44 10.81
CA THR A 73 -6.09 -9.60 10.06
C THR A 73 -5.69 -9.27 8.61
N ALA A 74 -6.02 -8.07 8.15
CA ALA A 74 -5.69 -7.59 6.81
C ALA A 74 -4.18 -7.39 6.61
N ILE A 75 -3.70 -7.76 5.42
CA ILE A 75 -2.39 -7.41 4.88
C ILE A 75 -2.64 -6.29 3.88
N PHE A 76 -2.14 -5.10 4.21
CA PHE A 76 -2.16 -3.96 3.30
C PHE A 76 -1.09 -4.15 2.21
N PRO A 77 -1.36 -3.73 0.96
CA PRO A 77 -0.31 -3.63 -0.04
C PRO A 77 0.80 -2.69 0.48
N GLU A 78 2.03 -3.16 0.40
CA GLU A 78 3.20 -2.38 0.78
C GLU A 78 3.74 -1.69 -0.47
N ASN A 79 3.92 -0.37 -0.39
CA ASN A 79 4.57 0.38 -1.45
C ASN A 79 6.00 -0.15 -1.61
N LYS A 80 6.34 -0.50 -2.85
CA LYS A 80 7.71 -0.85 -3.19
C LYS A 80 8.44 0.38 -3.69
N TYR A 81 9.72 0.40 -3.37
CA TYR A 81 10.63 1.47 -3.72
C TYR A 81 11.86 0.88 -4.39
N VAL A 82 12.43 1.67 -5.30
CA VAL A 82 13.79 1.50 -5.79
C VAL A 82 14.65 2.60 -5.19
N VAL A 83 15.95 2.34 -5.08
CA VAL A 83 16.92 3.39 -4.71
C VAL A 83 17.50 3.96 -6.00
N HIS A 84 17.29 5.26 -6.23
CA HIS A 84 17.81 6.02 -7.37
C HIS A 84 18.72 7.15 -6.89
N ASP A 85 19.99 7.10 -7.27
CA ASP A 85 20.89 8.24 -7.16
C ASP A 85 20.74 9.13 -8.40
N SER A 86 20.00 10.23 -8.23
CA SER A 86 19.73 11.20 -9.30
C SER A 86 20.97 11.96 -9.77
N VAL A 87 22.05 12.01 -8.97
CA VAL A 87 23.32 12.66 -9.36
C VAL A 87 24.04 11.82 -10.42
N THR A 88 24.05 10.50 -10.24
CA THR A 88 24.75 9.57 -11.13
C THR A 88 23.84 8.87 -12.14
N GLY A 89 22.52 9.00 -11.98
CA GLY A 89 21.50 8.30 -12.76
C GLY A 89 21.56 6.78 -12.55
N GLN A 90 21.91 6.33 -11.34
CA GLN A 90 22.14 4.93 -11.01
C GLN A 90 21.08 4.40 -10.06
N TYR A 91 20.76 3.12 -10.22
CA TYR A 91 19.85 2.39 -9.36
C TYR A 91 20.57 1.23 -8.68
N ILE A 92 19.98 0.71 -7.60
CA ILE A 92 20.46 -0.51 -6.96
C ILE A 92 19.83 -1.74 -7.62
N TYR A 93 20.67 -2.72 -7.97
CA TYR A 93 20.30 -4.01 -8.54
C TYR A 93 20.85 -5.16 -7.69
N TYR A 94 20.13 -6.28 -7.63
CA TYR A 94 20.70 -7.52 -7.12
C TYR A 94 21.51 -8.22 -8.22
N ASN A 95 22.80 -8.42 -7.96
CA ASN A 95 23.66 -9.13 -8.90
C ASN A 95 23.95 -10.55 -8.43
N ILE A 96 23.37 -11.50 -9.16
CA ILE A 96 23.43 -12.95 -8.89
C ILE A 96 24.87 -13.47 -8.85
N LYS A 97 25.79 -12.94 -9.67
CA LYS A 97 27.16 -13.47 -9.78
C LYS A 97 28.04 -13.23 -8.55
N GLN A 98 27.87 -12.10 -7.84
CA GLN A 98 28.55 -11.87 -6.54
C GLN A 98 27.56 -11.86 -5.37
N LYS A 99 26.32 -12.35 -5.60
CA LYS A 99 25.26 -12.47 -4.59
C LYS A 99 25.09 -11.23 -3.70
N GLY A 100 24.90 -10.07 -4.31
CA GLY A 100 24.81 -8.82 -3.55
C GLY A 100 24.26 -7.64 -4.34
N LEU A 101 23.88 -6.60 -3.59
CA LEU A 101 23.33 -5.35 -4.10
C LEU A 101 24.44 -4.47 -4.68
N ARG A 102 24.19 -3.82 -5.82
CA ARG A 102 25.16 -2.95 -6.49
C ARG A 102 24.48 -1.80 -7.21
N TRP A 103 25.19 -0.68 -7.27
CA TRP A 103 24.82 0.42 -8.14
C TRP A 103 25.08 0.10 -9.61
N GLY A 104 24.16 0.50 -10.47
CA GLY A 104 24.28 0.34 -11.91
C GLY A 104 23.39 1.31 -12.66
N LYS A 105 23.69 1.55 -13.94
CA LYS A 105 22.77 2.27 -14.82
C LYS A 105 21.60 1.35 -15.23
N PRO A 106 20.46 1.91 -15.67
CA PRO A 106 19.41 1.12 -16.30
C PRO A 106 19.98 0.30 -17.46
N HIS A 107 19.84 -1.02 -17.40
CA HIS A 107 20.19 -1.92 -18.50
C HIS A 107 18.92 -2.59 -19.02
N SER A 108 18.83 -2.77 -20.33
CA SER A 108 17.73 -3.51 -20.96
C SER A 108 17.73 -4.96 -20.45
N GLY A 109 16.71 -5.31 -19.66
CA GLY A 109 16.45 -6.70 -19.24
C GLY A 109 16.64 -7.02 -17.75
N THR A 110 17.12 -6.09 -16.93
CA THR A 110 17.12 -6.25 -15.45
C THR A 110 16.44 -5.05 -14.82
N GLY A 111 15.31 -5.28 -14.14
CA GLY A 111 14.68 -4.28 -13.30
C GLY A 111 15.53 -3.96 -12.07
N ALA A 112 15.45 -2.72 -11.59
CA ALA A 112 16.04 -2.34 -10.32
C ALA A 112 15.47 -3.21 -9.18
N GLU A 113 16.25 -3.42 -8.13
CA GLU A 113 15.76 -4.14 -6.97
C GLU A 113 14.63 -3.33 -6.32
N THR A 114 13.51 -3.99 -6.01
CA THR A 114 12.35 -3.38 -5.37
C THR A 114 12.18 -3.95 -3.97
N LYS A 115 12.05 -3.08 -2.97
CA LYS A 115 11.81 -3.45 -1.56
C LYS A 115 10.89 -2.45 -0.89
N THR A 116 10.38 -2.76 0.31
CA THR A 116 9.68 -1.74 1.11
C THR A 116 10.66 -0.64 1.53
N LYS A 117 10.11 0.52 1.94
CA LYS A 117 10.92 1.60 2.52
C LYS A 117 11.72 1.09 3.72
N GLU A 118 11.07 0.36 4.62
CA GLU A 118 11.66 -0.17 5.85
C GLU A 118 12.80 -1.14 5.56
N GLU A 119 12.64 -2.02 4.57
CA GLU A 119 13.68 -2.95 4.14
C GLU A 119 14.90 -2.20 3.57
N TRP A 120 14.70 -1.16 2.78
CA TRP A 120 15.80 -0.34 2.26
C TRP A 120 16.54 0.39 3.37
N LEU A 121 15.82 0.99 4.30
CA LEU A 121 16.42 1.73 5.42
C LEU A 121 17.12 0.81 6.43
N ALA A 122 16.68 -0.44 6.55
CA ALA A 122 17.39 -1.45 7.33
C ALA A 122 18.73 -1.85 6.69
N ILE A 123 18.85 -1.78 5.36
CA ILE A 123 20.12 -2.00 4.64
C ILE A 123 21.03 -0.77 4.81
N ASN A 124 20.51 0.42 4.49
CA ASN A 124 21.24 1.68 4.65
C ASN A 124 20.27 2.86 4.82
N PRO A 125 20.24 3.52 6.00
CA PRO A 125 19.39 4.69 6.23
C PRO A 125 19.64 5.86 5.26
N ALA A 126 20.85 5.97 4.68
CA ALA A 126 21.18 7.01 3.72
C ALA A 126 20.42 6.90 2.39
N TYR A 127 19.68 5.81 2.15
CA TYR A 127 18.83 5.65 0.97
C TYR A 127 17.54 6.45 1.04
N GLU A 128 17.09 6.93 2.21
CA GLU A 128 15.82 7.64 2.35
C GLU A 128 15.57 8.75 1.30
N PRO A 129 16.51 9.69 1.04
CA PRO A 129 16.31 10.73 0.03
C PRO A 129 16.36 10.24 -1.43
N MET A 130 16.75 8.98 -1.64
CA MET A 130 16.91 8.32 -2.96
C MET A 130 15.78 7.33 -3.25
N LEU A 131 14.80 7.19 -2.36
CA LEU A 131 13.69 6.25 -2.56
C LEU A 131 12.69 6.80 -3.58
N GLU A 132 12.57 6.10 -4.70
CA GLU A 132 11.52 6.34 -5.69
C GLU A 132 10.49 5.22 -5.58
N ARG A 133 9.23 5.58 -5.42
CA ARG A 133 8.15 4.61 -5.40
C ARG A 133 7.96 4.02 -6.79
N VAL A 134 7.75 2.71 -6.84
CA VAL A 134 7.34 1.99 -8.04
C VAL A 134 5.95 1.40 -7.80
N GLU A 135 5.00 1.70 -8.68
CA GLU A 135 3.71 0.99 -8.72
C GLU A 135 3.97 -0.44 -9.21
N GLU A 136 3.33 -1.43 -8.57
CA GLU A 136 3.38 -2.83 -9.03
C GLU A 136 2.64 -3.03 -10.35
#